data_AF-T0ZKM7-F1
#
_entry.id   AF-T0ZKM7-F1
#
_cell.length_a   1.000
_cell.length_b   1.000
_cell.length_c   1.000
_cell.angle_alpha   90.00
_cell.angle_beta   90.00
_cell.angle_gamma   90.00
#
_symmetry.space_group_name_H-M   'P 1'
#
loop_
_entity.id
_entity.type
_entity.pdbx_description
1 polymer ?
#
loop_
_entity_poly.entity_id
_entity_poly.type
_entity_poly.pdbx_seq_one_letter_code
_entity_poly.pdbx_strand_id
1 'polypeptide(L)'
;ALLRMDRDGLITLPAPMNRNGNGRITRYSEPPMELPFAFPESLDDLCPIKFVIAETKAEKLRWRNLIASYHYLGYNTFAGAQLRYLIESSSGTIGAIGFAASAWSCAPRDNYIGWDKTTRETRLHLVVGNA
;
A
#
# COMPACT_ATOMS: atom_id res chain seq x y z
N ALA A 1 2.71 17.77 17.29
CA ALA A 1 2.03 18.94 17.89
C ALA A 1 1.80 18.74 19.38
N LEU A 2 0.99 17.75 19.82
CA LEU A 2 0.65 17.55 21.24
C LEU A 2 1.84 17.34 22.18
N LEU A 3 2.80 16.48 21.81
CA LEU A 3 4.04 16.27 22.60
C LEU A 3 4.88 17.55 22.77
N ARG A 4 4.76 18.51 21.85
CA ARG A 4 5.46 19.79 21.96
C ARG A 4 4.74 20.70 22.95
N MET A 5 3.42 20.76 22.89
CA MET A 5 2.60 21.53 23.85
C MET A 5 2.78 21.04 25.29
N ASP A 6 2.94 19.74 25.50
CA ASP A 6 3.24 19.14 26.81
C ASP A 6 4.61 19.56 27.34
N ARG A 7 5.65 19.49 26.49
CA ARG A 7 7.01 19.97 26.83
C ARG A 7 7.07 21.47 27.09
N ASP A 8 6.24 22.23 26.39
CA ASP A 8 6.11 23.67 26.58
C ASP A 8 5.23 24.02 27.80
N GLY A 9 4.71 23.02 28.54
CA GLY A 9 3.89 23.19 29.74
C GLY A 9 2.47 23.71 29.49
N LEU A 10 2.02 23.75 28.23
CA LEU A 10 0.70 24.24 27.85
C LEU A 10 -0.41 23.23 28.17
N ILE A 11 -0.07 21.95 28.22
CA ILE A 11 -0.94 20.83 28.61
C ILE A 11 -0.12 19.82 29.41
N THR A 12 -0.78 18.91 30.12
CA THR A 12 -0.13 17.72 30.71
C THR A 12 -0.73 16.47 30.07
N LEU A 13 0.09 15.72 29.34
CA LEU A 13 -0.30 14.46 28.72
C LEU A 13 -0.14 13.30 29.71
N PRO A 14 -1.04 12.29 29.67
CA PRO A 14 -0.86 11.07 30.43
C PRO A 14 0.35 10.29 29.92
N ALA A 15 0.92 9.44 30.78
CA ALA A 15 1.98 8.52 30.38
C ALA A 15 1.54 7.66 29.18
N PRO A 16 2.45 7.30 28.26
CA PRO A 16 2.11 6.51 27.07
C PRO A 16 1.50 5.15 27.47
N MET A 17 0.29 4.87 27.02
CA MET A 17 -0.39 3.60 27.31
C MET A 17 0.17 2.42 26.50
N ASN A 18 0.75 2.70 25.33
CA ASN A 18 1.30 1.69 24.42
C ASN A 18 2.75 2.05 24.07
N ARG A 19 3.55 1.02 23.80
CA ARG A 19 4.90 1.23 23.23
C ARG A 19 4.78 1.84 21.84
N ASN A 20 5.75 2.68 21.50
CA ASN A 20 5.87 3.24 20.16
C ASN A 20 6.09 2.11 19.14
N GLY A 21 5.14 1.91 18.23
CA GLY A 21 5.22 0.95 17.12
C GLY A 21 5.93 1.50 15.89
N ASN A 22 6.32 2.78 15.88
CA ASN A 22 6.99 3.38 14.74
C ASN A 22 8.38 2.76 14.54
N GLY A 23 8.66 2.28 13.34
CA GLY A 23 10.01 1.87 12.91
C GLY A 23 10.26 0.35 12.79
N ARG A 24 9.27 -0.51 13.04
CA ARG A 24 9.42 -1.98 12.84
C ARG A 24 8.61 -2.49 11.65
N ILE A 25 8.76 -1.83 10.50
CA ILE A 25 8.21 -2.33 9.25
C ILE A 25 9.33 -3.05 8.51
N THR A 26 9.19 -4.36 8.34
CA THR A 26 10.01 -5.13 7.40
C THR A 26 9.67 -4.66 6.00
N ARG A 27 10.54 -3.80 5.44
CA ARG A 27 10.36 -3.25 4.08
C ARG A 27 10.64 -4.30 3.01
N TYR A 28 11.70 -5.07 3.21
CA TYR A 28 12.06 -6.18 2.32
C TYR A 28 12.07 -7.46 3.14
N SER A 29 11.47 -8.48 2.58
CA SER A 29 11.54 -9.86 3.06
C SER A 29 12.20 -10.68 1.97
N GLU A 30 12.94 -11.71 2.33
CA GLU A 30 13.36 -12.68 1.31
C GLU A 30 12.10 -13.36 0.75
N PRO A 31 11.99 -13.47 -0.59
CA PRO A 31 10.93 -14.26 -1.17
C PRO A 31 11.10 -15.72 -0.76
N PRO A 32 10.02 -16.43 -0.39
CA PRO A 32 10.10 -17.86 -0.18
C PRO A 32 10.65 -18.54 -1.44
N MET A 33 11.42 -19.62 -1.23
CA MET A 33 12.04 -20.39 -2.31
C MET A 33 10.98 -21.00 -3.24
N GLU A 34 9.80 -21.30 -2.70
CA GLU A 34 8.62 -21.72 -3.45
C GLU A 34 7.73 -20.52 -3.77
N LEU A 35 7.28 -20.42 -5.01
CA LEU A 35 6.31 -19.41 -5.41
C LEU A 35 4.95 -19.66 -4.74
N PRO A 36 4.17 -18.59 -4.50
CA PRO A 36 2.88 -18.70 -3.82
C PRO A 36 1.77 -19.34 -4.68
N PHE A 37 2.09 -19.80 -5.90
CA PHE A 37 1.18 -20.42 -6.84
C PHE A 37 1.88 -21.56 -7.58
N ALA A 38 1.09 -22.56 -7.99
CA ALA A 38 1.58 -23.63 -8.87
C ALA A 38 1.83 -23.06 -10.27
N PHE A 39 2.99 -23.35 -10.87
CA PHE A 39 3.26 -22.94 -12.24
C PHE A 39 2.22 -23.58 -13.17
N PRO A 40 1.47 -22.77 -13.91
CA PRO A 40 0.52 -23.29 -14.88
C PRO A 40 1.27 -23.89 -16.09
N GLU A 41 0.67 -24.87 -16.77
CA GLU A 41 1.21 -25.43 -18.01
C GLU A 41 1.02 -24.46 -19.19
N SER A 42 -0.03 -23.63 -19.12
CA SER A 42 -0.37 -22.59 -20.09
C SER A 42 -0.91 -21.32 -19.41
N LEU A 43 -0.91 -20.18 -20.11
CA LEU A 43 -1.49 -18.94 -19.55
C LEU A 43 -3.01 -19.04 -19.32
N ASP A 44 -3.70 -19.89 -20.09
CA ASP A 44 -5.14 -20.10 -19.93
C ASP A 44 -5.48 -20.75 -18.59
N ASP A 45 -4.57 -21.52 -18.00
CA ASP A 45 -4.76 -22.16 -16.70
C ASP A 45 -4.77 -21.16 -15.53
N LEU A 46 -4.34 -19.91 -15.77
CA LEU A 46 -4.46 -18.80 -14.80
C LEU A 46 -5.86 -18.18 -14.78
N CYS A 47 -6.70 -18.50 -15.77
CA CYS A 47 -8.03 -17.96 -15.86
C CYS A 47 -9.03 -18.75 -14.99
N PRO A 48 -10.00 -18.07 -14.34
CA PRO A 48 -10.23 -16.63 -14.37
C PRO A 48 -9.35 -15.87 -13.38
N ILE A 49 -8.81 -14.72 -13.81
CA ILE A 49 -8.08 -13.79 -12.94
C ILE A 49 -9.08 -12.86 -12.24
N LYS A 50 -9.00 -12.76 -10.92
CA LYS A 50 -9.87 -11.93 -10.09
C LYS A 50 -9.05 -10.97 -9.23
N PHE A 51 -9.52 -9.73 -9.15
CA PHE A 51 -8.98 -8.72 -8.23
C PHE A 51 -9.86 -8.69 -6.98
N VAL A 52 -9.32 -9.19 -5.87
CA VAL A 52 -10.04 -9.28 -4.59
C VAL A 52 -9.47 -8.25 -3.63
N ILE A 53 -10.34 -7.44 -3.01
CA ILE A 53 -9.92 -6.47 -1.99
C ILE A 53 -9.52 -7.24 -0.73
N ALA A 54 -8.32 -6.96 -0.21
CA ALA A 54 -7.84 -7.53 1.04
C ALA A 54 -8.51 -6.83 2.23
N GLU A 55 -9.58 -7.43 2.76
CA GLU A 55 -10.38 -6.86 3.84
C GLU A 55 -9.97 -7.40 5.21
N THR A 56 -9.74 -8.70 5.30
CA THR A 56 -9.41 -9.40 6.54
C THR A 56 -7.96 -9.14 6.96
N LYS A 57 -7.65 -9.39 8.23
CA LYS A 57 -6.28 -9.30 8.75
C LYS A 57 -5.33 -10.28 8.03
N ALA A 58 -5.82 -11.47 7.69
CA ALA A 58 -5.04 -12.49 7.01
C ALA A 58 -4.70 -12.09 5.56
N GLU A 59 -5.68 -11.58 4.81
CA GLU A 59 -5.46 -11.10 3.44
C GLU A 59 -4.53 -9.89 3.41
N LYS A 60 -4.71 -8.93 4.33
CA LYS A 60 -3.82 -7.77 4.46
C LYS A 60 -2.38 -8.19 4.79
N LEU A 61 -2.21 -9.22 5.61
CA LEU A 61 -0.89 -9.77 5.92
C LEU A 61 -0.28 -10.48 4.71
N ARG A 62 -1.06 -11.28 3.97
CA ARG A 62 -0.63 -11.92 2.72
C ARG A 62 -0.19 -10.88 1.69
N TRP A 63 -1.01 -9.85 1.46
CA TRP A 63 -0.68 -8.74 0.58
C TRP A 63 0.63 -8.07 0.98
N ARG A 64 0.81 -7.76 2.28
CA ARG A 64 2.03 -7.14 2.79
C ARG A 64 3.26 -8.00 2.51
N ASN A 65 3.15 -9.31 2.74
CA ASN A 65 4.26 -10.23 2.53
C ASN A 65 4.62 -10.32 1.03
N LEU A 66 3.64 -10.38 0.13
CA LEU A 66 3.89 -10.36 -1.32
C LEU A 66 4.64 -9.09 -1.75
N ILE A 67 4.22 -7.92 -1.30
CA ILE A 67 4.90 -6.65 -1.61
C ILE A 67 6.31 -6.62 -1.02
N ALA A 68 6.49 -7.03 0.24
CA ALA A 68 7.81 -7.04 0.86
C ALA A 68 8.78 -8.03 0.21
N SER A 69 8.28 -9.16 -0.30
CA SER A 69 9.08 -10.22 -0.90
C SER A 69 9.43 -10.01 -2.37
N TYR A 70 8.51 -9.42 -3.15
CA TYR A 70 8.64 -9.40 -4.61
C TYR A 70 8.63 -7.99 -5.23
N HIS A 71 8.10 -6.98 -4.55
CA HIS A 71 8.06 -5.63 -5.12
C HIS A 71 9.42 -4.94 -4.96
N TYR A 72 9.97 -4.42 -6.06
CA TYR A 72 11.31 -3.82 -6.09
C TYR A 72 11.49 -2.60 -5.16
N LEU A 73 10.40 -1.89 -4.80
CA LEU A 73 10.44 -0.78 -3.83
C LEU A 73 10.26 -1.22 -2.37
N GLY A 74 9.92 -2.50 -2.15
CA GLY A 74 9.55 -3.07 -0.87
C GLY A 74 8.25 -2.50 -0.31
N TYR A 75 7.81 -3.05 0.81
CA TYR A 75 6.63 -2.61 1.51
C TYR A 75 6.87 -1.32 2.30
N ASN A 76 6.01 -0.32 2.06
CA ASN A 76 5.90 0.87 2.89
C ASN A 76 4.43 1.07 3.32
N THR A 77 4.22 1.75 4.45
CA THR A 77 2.88 2.13 4.86
C THR A 77 2.32 3.22 3.96
N PHE A 78 1.11 3.01 3.45
CA PHE A 78 0.38 4.04 2.72
C PHE A 78 -0.22 5.07 3.66
N ALA A 79 -0.23 6.32 3.21
CA ALA A 79 -0.90 7.42 3.88
C ALA A 79 -2.29 7.65 3.26
N GLY A 80 -3.28 7.98 4.09
CA GLY A 80 -4.63 8.31 3.64
C GLY A 80 -5.46 7.09 3.20
N ALA A 81 -6.43 7.34 2.31
CA ALA A 81 -7.29 6.31 1.76
C ALA A 81 -6.48 5.32 0.90
N GLN A 82 -6.75 4.03 1.06
CA GLN A 82 -5.99 2.98 0.40
C GLN A 82 -6.87 1.78 0.03
N LEU A 83 -6.52 1.12 -1.07
CA LEU A 83 -7.05 -0.16 -1.50
C LEU A 83 -5.89 -1.11 -1.75
N ARG A 84 -6.06 -2.36 -1.34
CA ARG A 84 -5.07 -3.43 -1.52
C ARG A 84 -5.78 -4.58 -2.19
N TYR A 85 -5.30 -4.95 -3.37
CA TYR A 85 -5.85 -6.06 -4.13
C TYR A 85 -4.89 -7.24 -4.09
N LEU A 86 -5.43 -8.41 -3.82
CA LEU A 86 -4.83 -9.69 -4.17
C LEU A 86 -5.33 -10.08 -5.56
N ILE A 87 -4.41 -10.55 -6.40
CA ILE A 87 -4.72 -11.08 -7.72
C ILE A 87 -4.81 -12.59 -7.57
N GLU A 88 -6.02 -13.11 -7.67
CA GLU A 88 -6.34 -14.52 -7.45
C GLU A 88 -6.61 -15.20 -8.79
N SER A 89 -6.17 -16.45 -8.90
CA SER A 89 -6.42 -17.36 -10.02
C SER A 89 -6.84 -18.74 -9.51
N SER A 90 -7.20 -19.64 -10.42
CA SER A 90 -7.33 -21.08 -10.18
C SER A 90 -6.10 -21.70 -9.50
N SER A 91 -4.90 -21.20 -9.83
CA SER A 91 -3.62 -21.67 -9.28
C SER A 91 -3.25 -21.02 -7.94
N GLY A 92 -4.10 -20.14 -7.40
CA GLY A 92 -3.89 -19.41 -6.15
C GLY A 92 -3.57 -17.92 -6.35
N THR A 93 -2.97 -17.31 -5.32
CA THR A 93 -2.63 -15.88 -5.33
C THR A 93 -1.38 -15.64 -6.17
N ILE A 94 -1.56 -15.04 -7.34
CA ILE A 94 -0.50 -14.82 -8.33
C ILE A 94 0.11 -13.43 -8.27
N GLY A 95 -0.47 -12.52 -7.48
CA GLY A 95 0.06 -11.16 -7.34
C GLY A 95 -0.66 -10.30 -6.33
N ALA A 96 -0.15 -9.08 -6.17
CA ALA A 96 -0.71 -8.05 -5.32
C ALA A 96 -0.47 -6.67 -5.94
N ILE A 97 -1.47 -5.79 -5.89
CA ILE A 97 -1.34 -4.38 -6.26
C ILE A 97 -1.99 -3.47 -5.21
N GLY A 98 -1.52 -2.24 -5.10
CA GLY A 98 -2.01 -1.26 -4.15
C GLY A 98 -2.37 0.06 -4.82
N PHE A 99 -3.42 0.69 -4.32
CA PHE A 99 -3.72 2.08 -4.64
C PHE A 99 -3.80 2.88 -3.34
N ALA A 100 -3.24 4.09 -3.36
CA ALA A 100 -3.33 5.04 -2.26
C ALA A 100 -3.84 6.39 -2.76
N ALA A 101 -4.12 7.30 -1.82
CA ALA A 101 -4.38 8.68 -2.14
C ALA A 101 -3.27 9.24 -3.05
N SER A 102 -3.66 10.00 -4.08
CA SER A 102 -2.70 10.61 -5.00
C SER A 102 -1.75 11.55 -4.28
N ALA A 103 -0.47 11.52 -4.68
CA ALA A 103 0.52 12.47 -4.20
C ALA A 103 0.05 13.91 -4.46
N TRP A 104 0.16 14.80 -3.47
CA TRP A 104 -0.26 16.19 -3.57
C TRP A 104 0.33 16.91 -4.78
N SER A 105 1.60 16.64 -5.10
CA SER A 105 2.30 17.20 -6.26
C SER A 105 3.10 16.12 -6.96
N CYS A 106 2.88 15.95 -8.26
CA CYS A 106 3.62 15.01 -9.11
C CYS A 106 3.72 15.61 -10.51
N ALA A 107 4.84 16.29 -10.81
CA ALA A 107 5.03 16.96 -12.08
C ALA A 107 4.86 16.03 -13.30
N PRO A 108 5.37 14.78 -13.30
CA PRO A 108 5.13 13.86 -14.41
C PRO A 108 3.63 13.59 -14.65
N ARG A 109 2.84 13.35 -13.59
CA ARG A 109 1.39 13.19 -13.70
C ARG A 109 0.76 14.46 -14.26
N ASP A 110 1.00 15.58 -13.59
CA ASP A 110 0.35 16.86 -13.89
C ASP A 110 0.63 17.28 -15.35
N ASN A 111 1.88 17.12 -15.82
CA ASN A 111 2.25 17.39 -17.21
C ASN A 111 1.57 16.43 -18.21
N TYR A 112 1.49 15.13 -17.89
CA TYR A 112 0.92 14.13 -18.80
C TYR A 112 -0.59 14.32 -19.00
N ILE A 113 -1.32 14.61 -17.93
CA ILE A 113 -2.79 14.82 -17.99
C ILE A 113 -3.17 16.30 -18.24
N GLY A 114 -2.19 17.18 -18.45
CA GLY A 114 -2.40 18.59 -18.76
C GLY A 114 -3.00 19.40 -17.60
N TRP A 115 -2.69 19.05 -16.35
CA TRP A 115 -3.16 19.78 -15.18
C TRP A 115 -2.20 20.92 -14.80
N ASP A 116 -2.76 22.11 -14.66
CA ASP A 116 -2.12 23.18 -13.90
C ASP A 116 -2.38 23.01 -12.38
N LYS A 117 -1.81 23.92 -11.58
CA LYS A 117 -1.94 23.89 -10.11
C LYS A 117 -3.41 23.95 -9.67
N THR A 118 -4.21 24.82 -10.28
CA THR A 118 -5.63 25.02 -9.92
C THR A 118 -6.46 23.78 -10.25
N THR A 119 -6.24 23.18 -11.41
CA THR A 119 -6.90 21.95 -11.85
C THR A 119 -6.54 20.80 -10.93
N ARG A 120 -5.26 20.68 -10.55
CA ARG A 120 -4.82 19.68 -9.59
C ARG A 120 -5.52 19.84 -8.24
N GLU A 121 -5.52 21.03 -7.66
CA GLU A 121 -6.13 21.28 -6.34
C GLU A 121 -7.62 20.92 -6.31
N THR A 122 -8.34 21.14 -7.42
CA THR A 122 -9.77 20.83 -7.54
C THR A 122 -10.06 19.38 -7.90
N ARG A 123 -9.18 18.70 -8.66
CA ARG A 123 -9.43 17.35 -9.23
C ARG A 123 -8.60 16.23 -8.62
N LEU A 124 -7.66 16.51 -7.71
CA LEU A 124 -6.77 15.49 -7.15
C LEU A 124 -7.51 14.29 -6.52
N HIS A 125 -8.70 14.53 -5.96
CA HIS A 125 -9.55 13.50 -5.37
C HIS A 125 -10.13 12.49 -6.38
N LEU A 126 -10.05 12.77 -7.68
CA LEU A 126 -10.53 11.91 -8.76
C LEU A 126 -9.46 10.93 -9.27
N VAL A 127 -8.23 11.05 -8.79
CA VAL A 127 -7.11 10.22 -9.18
C VAL A 127 -6.53 9.50 -7.97
N VAL A 128 -6.11 8.26 -8.17
CA VAL A 128 -5.40 7.45 -7.16
C VAL A 128 -3.94 7.25 -7.58
N GLY A 129 -3.05 7.13 -6.60
CA GLY A 129 -1.67 6.75 -6.84
C GLY A 129 -1.51 5.24 -6.82
N ASN A 130 -0.74 4.69 -7.77
CA ASN A 130 -0.22 3.34 -7.65
C ASN A 130 0.82 3.32 -6.52
N ALA A 131 0.63 2.43 -5.55
CA ALA A 131 1.27 2.52 -4.24
C ALA A 131 2.08 1.27 -3.91
#